data_AF-A0A3B0NCM7-F1
#
_entry.id   AF-A0A3B0NCM7-F1
#
_cell.length_a   1.000
_cell.length_b   1.000
_cell.length_c   1.000
_cell.angle_alpha   90.00
_cell.angle_beta   90.00
_cell.angle_gamma   90.00
#
_symmetry.space_group_name_H-M   'P 1'
#
loop_
_entity.id
_entity.type
_entity.pdbx_description
1 polymer ?
#
loop_
_entity_poly.entity_id
_entity_poly.type
_entity_poly.pdbx_seq_one_letter_code
_entity_poly.pdbx_strand_id
1 'polypeptide(L)'
;MDSLIDIQNHYENKVLPYNPDLLSHKLDSWLEDLGVDVEKYKNEITDILSSRKYRYYRKVGDCNFPDDRVVLWLRDVEVYNTTGNIPPNCYGIDASSAAVVDSLRLKRLSSAKEAWVLDMCCAPGGKLLATIDASDKIRSVTKWNIIGLDSSIRRIELCKSMLKKELFDRDRIDVNFKFINSQEFSEFNGESMFEKFDRIILDVECTLEGSLRSVIRTLRFWGIKWLENNWNREYASKIIANQRELLTQAIKLVKPGGFIVYSTCSLDKEQNEHLLCDVIRQFKNIKFHPLPIHSCSCCSYNSEERQESWPAESCEHILKLKCSDEYFYSVNMNHCNNKNSPSAVRFVPLNGKTDGLFIALLFKII
;
A
#
# COMPACT_ATOMS: atom_id res chain seq x y z
N MET A 1 16.84 38.30 -9.11
CA MET A 1 15.49 38.59 -8.56
C MET A 1 14.49 38.59 -9.71
N ASP A 2 14.57 37.60 -10.61
CA ASP A 2 13.76 37.51 -11.85
C ASP A 2 13.71 36.05 -12.35
N SER A 3 13.17 35.14 -11.53
CA SER A 3 12.84 33.76 -11.98
C SER A 3 11.79 33.04 -11.12
N LEU A 4 11.13 33.74 -10.19
CA LEU A 4 10.09 33.19 -9.31
C LEU A 4 8.66 33.55 -9.75
N ILE A 5 8.49 34.29 -10.84
CA ILE A 5 7.19 34.80 -11.29
C ILE A 5 6.52 33.91 -12.36
N ASP A 6 7.26 32.99 -12.99
CA ASP A 6 6.71 32.12 -14.05
C ASP A 6 6.05 30.82 -13.58
N ILE A 7 6.05 30.53 -12.26
CA ILE A 7 5.46 29.29 -11.73
C ILE A 7 3.97 29.47 -11.39
N GLN A 8 3.50 30.71 -11.19
CA GLN A 8 2.13 30.96 -10.75
C GLN A 8 1.13 31.01 -11.92
N ASN A 9 1.59 31.32 -13.13
CA ASN A 9 0.74 31.44 -14.33
C ASN A 9 0.48 30.11 -15.07
N HIS A 10 1.07 28.98 -14.63
CA HIS A 10 0.77 27.67 -15.22
C HIS A 10 -0.27 26.84 -14.44
N TYR A 11 -0.74 27.34 -13.30
CA TYR A 11 -1.82 26.73 -12.50
C TYR A 11 -3.23 27.26 -12.84
N GLU A 12 -3.34 28.21 -13.77
CA GLU A 12 -4.64 28.72 -14.27
C GLU A 12 -5.04 28.15 -15.64
N ASN A 13 -4.56 26.97 -16.00
CA ASN A 13 -5.14 26.23 -17.12
C ASN A 13 -6.43 25.57 -16.68
N LYS A 14 -7.54 26.28 -16.94
CA LYS A 14 -8.94 25.82 -17.03
C LYS A 14 -9.14 24.35 -16.64
N VAL A 15 -9.60 24.11 -15.42
CA VAL A 15 -10.27 22.87 -15.04
C VAL A 15 -11.49 22.74 -15.96
N LEU A 16 -11.34 22.04 -17.08
CA LEU A 16 -12.48 21.65 -17.90
C LEU A 16 -13.42 20.85 -16.98
N PRO A 17 -14.73 21.14 -16.97
CA PRO A 17 -15.69 20.32 -16.25
C PRO A 17 -15.64 18.91 -16.86
N TYR A 18 -14.96 17.99 -16.17
CA TYR A 18 -14.86 16.60 -16.59
C TYR A 18 -16.23 15.98 -16.45
N ASN A 19 -16.76 15.43 -17.56
CA ASN A 19 -18.00 14.68 -17.55
C ASN A 19 -17.67 13.19 -17.30
N PRO A 20 -17.97 12.64 -16.11
CA PRO A 20 -17.74 11.23 -15.80
C PRO A 20 -18.53 10.25 -16.69
N ASP A 21 -19.55 10.72 -17.42
CA ASP A 21 -20.31 9.91 -18.38
C ASP A 21 -19.50 9.50 -19.63
N LEU A 22 -18.27 10.02 -19.79
CA LEU A 22 -17.41 9.81 -20.97
C LEU A 22 -16.14 9.01 -20.66
N LEU A 23 -16.22 7.90 -19.91
CA LEU A 23 -15.23 6.85 -20.18
C LEU A 23 -15.46 6.39 -21.63
N SER A 24 -14.40 6.27 -22.42
CA SER A 24 -14.52 5.82 -23.79
C SER A 24 -14.86 4.33 -23.82
N HIS A 25 -15.43 3.86 -24.93
CA HIS A 25 -15.72 2.44 -25.15
C HIS A 25 -14.48 1.54 -24.93
N LYS A 26 -13.26 2.07 -25.16
CA LYS A 26 -12.02 1.33 -24.89
C LYS A 26 -11.81 1.06 -23.40
N LEU A 27 -12.11 2.03 -22.55
CA LEU A 27 -11.99 1.90 -21.10
C LEU A 27 -13.11 1.03 -20.52
N ASP A 28 -14.32 1.15 -21.05
CA ASP A 28 -15.46 0.31 -20.67
C ASP A 28 -15.15 -1.17 -20.95
N SER A 29 -14.70 -1.49 -22.18
CA SER A 29 -14.31 -2.85 -22.56
C SER A 29 -13.17 -3.40 -21.70
N TRP A 30 -12.20 -2.57 -21.31
CA TRP A 30 -11.13 -3.00 -20.39
C TRP A 30 -11.68 -3.37 -19.01
N LEU A 31 -12.58 -2.56 -18.46
CA LEU A 31 -13.22 -2.84 -17.16
C LEU A 31 -14.10 -4.10 -17.21
N GLU A 32 -14.83 -4.30 -18.32
CA GLU A 32 -15.63 -5.52 -18.55
C GLU A 32 -14.75 -6.77 -18.61
N ASP A 33 -13.60 -6.70 -19.28
CA ASP A 33 -12.62 -7.80 -19.33
C ASP A 33 -12.09 -8.17 -17.92
N LEU A 34 -12.02 -7.20 -17.02
CA LEU A 34 -11.67 -7.41 -15.60
C LEU A 34 -12.85 -7.90 -14.75
N GLY A 35 -14.05 -8.00 -15.32
CA GLY A 35 -15.28 -8.39 -14.63
C GLY A 35 -15.87 -7.28 -13.75
N VAL A 36 -15.59 -6.02 -14.07
CA VAL A 36 -16.06 -4.86 -13.32
C VAL A 36 -17.40 -4.37 -13.89
N ASP A 37 -18.36 -4.10 -13.01
CA ASP A 37 -19.60 -3.41 -13.37
C ASP A 37 -19.29 -1.95 -13.74
N VAL A 38 -19.31 -1.65 -15.05
CA VAL A 38 -18.93 -0.35 -15.62
C VAL A 38 -19.88 0.76 -15.19
N GLU A 39 -21.19 0.50 -15.15
CA GLU A 39 -22.18 1.51 -14.75
C GLU A 39 -21.94 1.91 -13.30
N LYS A 40 -21.79 0.91 -12.43
CA LYS A 40 -21.48 1.13 -11.02
C LYS A 40 -20.13 1.85 -10.83
N TYR A 41 -19.12 1.50 -11.63
CA TYR A 41 -17.81 2.15 -11.61
C TYR A 41 -17.89 3.64 -11.96
N LYS A 42 -18.65 4.00 -13.01
CA LYS A 42 -18.91 5.39 -13.39
C LYS A 42 -19.69 6.16 -12.31
N ASN A 43 -20.72 5.53 -11.73
CA ASN A 43 -21.49 6.11 -10.63
C ASN A 43 -20.60 6.42 -9.41
N GLU A 44 -19.71 5.50 -9.07
CA GLU A 44 -18.77 5.66 -7.96
C GLU A 44 -17.76 6.81 -8.20
N ILE A 45 -17.28 6.98 -9.45
CA ILE A 45 -16.46 8.14 -9.83
C ILE A 45 -17.25 9.44 -9.60
N THR A 46 -18.50 9.50 -10.02
CA THR A 46 -19.38 10.66 -9.84
C THR A 46 -19.60 10.99 -8.35
N ASP A 47 -19.78 9.97 -7.51
CA ASP A 47 -19.91 10.15 -6.06
C ASP A 47 -18.62 10.67 -5.40
N ILE A 48 -17.45 10.22 -5.86
CA ILE A 48 -16.17 10.75 -5.40
C ILE A 48 -16.00 12.22 -5.81
N LEU A 49 -16.33 12.56 -7.07
CA LEU A 49 -16.22 13.94 -7.59
C LEU A 49 -17.17 14.90 -6.88
N SER A 50 -18.36 14.44 -6.50
CA SER A 50 -19.32 15.20 -5.71
C SER A 50 -19.01 15.24 -4.21
N SER A 51 -17.82 14.77 -3.79
CA SER A 51 -17.36 14.72 -2.39
C SER A 51 -18.30 13.97 -1.45
N ARG A 52 -19.02 12.96 -1.95
CA ARG A 52 -19.90 12.09 -1.15
C ARG A 52 -19.15 10.94 -0.46
N LYS A 53 -17.86 10.75 -0.78
CA LYS A 53 -17.00 9.70 -0.21
C LYS A 53 -15.97 10.23 0.77
N TYR A 54 -15.78 9.47 1.86
CA TYR A 54 -14.75 9.71 2.88
C TYR A 54 -13.36 9.86 2.27
N ARG A 55 -12.66 10.91 2.68
CA ARG A 55 -11.21 11.05 2.52
C ARG A 55 -10.55 10.60 3.80
N TYR A 56 -9.45 9.89 3.66
CA TYR A 56 -8.68 9.39 4.79
C TYR A 56 -7.35 10.14 4.90
N TYR A 57 -6.89 10.33 6.12
CA TYR A 57 -5.65 11.04 6.40
C TYR A 57 -5.00 10.55 7.69
N ARG A 58 -3.68 10.75 7.76
CA ARG A 58 -2.92 10.65 8.99
C ARG A 58 -2.64 12.05 9.52
N LYS A 59 -2.71 12.18 10.83
CA LYS A 59 -2.29 13.37 11.57
C LYS A 59 -0.78 13.37 11.73
N VAL A 60 -0.18 14.56 11.72
CA VAL A 60 1.23 14.76 12.04
C VAL A 60 1.32 15.70 13.25
N GLY A 61 1.89 15.19 14.35
CA GLY A 61 1.90 15.87 15.64
C GLY A 61 0.52 15.97 16.32
N ASP A 62 0.45 16.76 17.39
CA ASP A 62 -0.76 16.93 18.19
C ASP A 62 -1.75 17.89 17.51
N CYS A 63 -2.57 17.34 16.62
CA CYS A 63 -3.70 18.05 16.04
C CYS A 63 -5.02 17.32 16.37
N ASN A 64 -5.96 18.05 16.99
CA ASN A 64 -7.29 17.55 17.33
C ASN A 64 -8.34 18.36 16.57
N PHE A 65 -9.12 17.69 15.73
CA PHE A 65 -10.28 18.28 15.07
C PHE A 65 -11.57 17.72 15.68
N PRO A 66 -12.60 18.54 15.90
CA PRO A 66 -13.80 18.15 16.65
C PRO A 66 -14.57 16.94 16.07
N ASP A 67 -14.51 16.77 14.75
CA ASP A 67 -15.26 15.73 14.01
C ASP A 67 -14.39 14.53 13.60
N ASP A 68 -13.17 14.41 14.14
CA ASP A 68 -12.26 13.33 13.80
C ASP A 68 -12.84 11.96 14.16
N ARG A 69 -13.03 11.10 13.17
CA ARG A 69 -13.39 9.70 13.38
C ARG A 69 -12.24 8.80 13.01
N VAL A 70 -11.65 8.17 14.03
CA VAL A 70 -10.61 7.15 13.85
C VAL A 70 -11.18 5.92 13.15
N VAL A 71 -10.38 5.30 12.29
CA VAL A 71 -10.69 4.01 11.66
C VAL A 71 -10.44 2.88 12.64
N LEU A 72 -11.51 2.26 13.13
CA LEU A 72 -11.45 1.28 14.23
C LEU A 72 -11.04 -0.13 13.81
N TRP A 73 -11.01 -0.44 12.52
CA TRP A 73 -10.56 -1.74 12.02
C TRP A 73 -9.06 -1.78 11.70
N LEU A 74 -8.34 -0.65 11.73
CA LEU A 74 -6.88 -0.61 11.67
C LEU A 74 -6.35 -0.59 13.09
N ARG A 75 -5.39 -1.44 13.47
CA ARG A 75 -5.00 -1.52 14.88
C ARG A 75 -3.69 -0.79 15.17
N ASP A 76 -2.66 -1.06 14.39
CA ASP A 76 -1.31 -0.54 14.63
C ASP A 76 -1.05 0.78 13.87
N VAL A 77 -2.03 1.26 13.10
CA VAL A 77 -1.93 2.49 12.31
C VAL A 77 -3.15 3.37 12.57
N GLU A 78 -2.92 4.66 12.84
CA GLU A 78 -3.99 5.61 13.12
C GLU A 78 -4.34 6.40 11.88
N VAL A 79 -5.53 6.14 11.34
CA VAL A 79 -6.08 6.87 10.21
C VAL A 79 -7.43 7.44 10.61
N TYR A 80 -7.70 8.65 10.14
CA TYR A 80 -8.94 9.38 10.39
C TYR A 80 -9.69 9.56 9.07
N ASN A 81 -10.99 9.80 9.14
CA ASN A 81 -11.80 10.11 7.96
C ASN A 81 -12.51 11.47 8.08
N THR A 82 -12.72 12.10 6.93
CA THR A 82 -13.51 13.32 6.77
C THR A 82 -14.30 13.27 5.46
N THR A 83 -15.45 13.93 5.41
CA THR A 83 -16.20 14.19 4.16
C THR A 83 -15.78 15.50 3.51
N GLY A 84 -15.02 16.35 4.23
CA GLY A 84 -14.52 17.64 3.75
C GLY A 84 -13.09 17.58 3.21
N ASN A 85 -12.41 18.73 3.27
CA ASN A 85 -10.99 18.80 2.93
C ASN A 85 -10.13 18.18 4.03
N ILE A 86 -9.00 17.60 3.62
CA ILE A 86 -8.01 17.11 4.57
C ILE A 86 -7.45 18.32 5.33
N PRO A 87 -7.41 18.28 6.68
CA PRO A 87 -6.92 19.40 7.45
C PRO A 87 -5.45 19.75 7.15
N PRO A 88 -5.02 21.00 7.39
CA PRO A 88 -3.61 21.36 7.34
C PRO A 88 -2.80 20.52 8.35
N ASN A 89 -1.52 20.28 8.06
CA ASN A 89 -0.62 19.42 8.86
C ASN A 89 -1.05 17.94 8.97
N CYS A 90 -1.99 17.50 8.14
CA CYS A 90 -2.25 16.09 7.88
C CYS A 90 -1.74 15.73 6.49
N TYR A 91 -1.56 14.44 6.21
CA TYR A 91 -1.40 13.97 4.84
C TYR A 91 -2.41 12.90 4.50
N GLY A 92 -2.86 12.92 3.24
CA GLY A 92 -3.82 11.95 2.73
C GLY A 92 -3.19 10.57 2.60
N ILE A 93 -3.88 9.57 3.13
CA ILE A 93 -3.58 8.15 2.97
C ILE A 93 -4.87 7.39 3.11
N ASP A 94 -5.21 6.57 2.10
CA ASP A 94 -6.40 5.73 2.17
C ASP A 94 -6.28 4.70 3.30
N ALA A 95 -7.38 4.37 3.96
CA ALA A 95 -7.36 3.39 5.04
C ALA A 95 -6.91 1.99 4.57
N SER A 96 -7.20 1.60 3.32
CA SER A 96 -6.67 0.36 2.74
C SER A 96 -5.14 0.38 2.61
N SER A 97 -4.55 1.54 2.28
CA SER A 97 -3.10 1.71 2.26
C SER A 97 -2.47 1.62 3.65
N ALA A 98 -3.18 2.04 4.70
CA ALA A 98 -2.74 1.82 6.07
C ALA A 98 -2.85 0.35 6.52
N ALA A 99 -3.77 -0.43 5.93
CA ALA A 99 -3.83 -1.88 6.17
C ALA A 99 -2.57 -2.62 5.69
N VAL A 100 -1.89 -2.10 4.66
CA VAL A 100 -0.56 -2.60 4.22
C VAL A 100 0.46 -2.48 5.36
N VAL A 101 0.46 -1.36 6.08
CA VAL A 101 1.35 -1.13 7.22
C VAL A 101 0.92 -1.97 8.43
N ASP A 102 -0.37 -2.08 8.70
CA ASP A 102 -0.93 -2.96 9.74
C ASP A 102 -0.54 -4.44 9.51
N SER A 103 -0.43 -4.85 8.23
CA SER A 103 0.02 -6.19 7.83
C SER A 103 1.45 -6.52 8.27
N LEU A 104 2.30 -5.51 8.52
CA LEU A 104 3.68 -5.71 8.95
C LEU A 104 3.78 -6.28 10.36
N ARG A 105 2.74 -6.18 11.20
CA ARG A 105 2.75 -6.69 12.59
C ARG A 105 3.99 -6.24 13.36
N LEU A 106 4.29 -4.94 13.32
CA LEU A 106 5.51 -4.36 13.85
C LEU A 106 5.70 -4.67 15.34
N LYS A 107 4.61 -4.80 16.11
CA LYS A 107 4.66 -5.26 17.51
C LYS A 107 5.49 -6.54 17.70
N ARG A 108 5.48 -7.47 16.75
CA ARG A 108 6.24 -8.73 16.87
C ARG A 108 7.76 -8.53 16.85
N LEU A 109 8.24 -7.35 16.50
CA LEU A 109 9.66 -6.99 16.51
C LEU A 109 10.05 -6.20 17.76
N SER A 110 9.11 -5.91 18.68
CA SER A 110 9.34 -5.02 19.83
C SER A 110 10.35 -5.52 20.88
N SER A 111 10.73 -6.80 20.81
CA SER A 111 11.76 -7.40 21.66
C SER A 111 13.11 -7.56 20.97
N ALA A 112 13.21 -7.23 19.67
CA ALA A 112 14.46 -7.30 18.94
C ALA A 112 15.39 -6.13 19.32
N LYS A 113 16.70 -6.35 19.26
CA LYS A 113 17.69 -5.27 19.41
C LYS A 113 17.55 -4.26 18.26
N GLU A 114 17.47 -4.77 17.04
CA GLU A 114 17.30 -3.99 15.82
C GLU A 114 16.23 -4.63 14.93
N ALA A 115 15.47 -3.79 14.24
CA ALA A 115 14.47 -4.19 13.26
C ALA A 115 14.69 -3.43 11.95
N TRP A 116 14.66 -4.13 10.84
CA TRP A 116 14.89 -3.57 9.51
C TRP A 116 13.62 -3.65 8.67
N VAL A 117 13.14 -2.50 8.20
CA VAL A 117 11.95 -2.38 7.36
C VAL A 117 12.31 -1.73 6.04
N LEU A 118 11.90 -2.34 4.94
CA LEU A 118 12.08 -1.82 3.58
C LEU A 118 10.75 -1.43 2.99
N ASP A 119 10.66 -0.25 2.39
CA ASP A 119 9.60 0.10 1.44
C ASP A 119 10.24 0.23 0.05
N MET A 120 9.99 -0.74 -0.83
CA MET A 120 10.68 -0.85 -2.12
C MET A 120 10.18 0.14 -3.18
N CYS A 121 9.02 0.74 -2.98
CA CYS A 121 8.37 1.66 -3.91
C CYS A 121 7.74 2.81 -3.10
N CYS A 122 8.56 3.46 -2.27
CA CYS A 122 8.07 4.20 -1.12
C CYS A 122 7.34 5.50 -1.47
N ALA A 123 7.63 6.11 -2.63
CA ALA A 123 7.10 7.43 -2.89
C ALA A 123 5.63 7.36 -3.33
N PRO A 124 4.77 8.33 -2.96
CA PRO A 124 5.08 9.64 -2.36
C PRO A 124 5.30 9.64 -0.83
N GLY A 125 5.33 8.48 -0.17
CA GLY A 125 5.82 8.34 1.21
C GLY A 125 4.76 7.93 2.23
N GLY A 126 3.47 7.89 1.89
CA GLY A 126 2.40 7.72 2.87
C GLY A 126 2.52 6.46 3.73
N LYS A 127 2.85 5.31 3.12
CA LYS A 127 3.01 4.02 3.82
C LYS A 127 4.30 3.96 4.64
N LEU A 128 5.41 4.46 4.12
CA LEU A 128 6.66 4.62 4.86
C LEU A 128 6.49 5.53 6.09
N LEU A 129 5.83 6.68 5.94
CA LEU A 129 5.56 7.61 7.05
C LEU A 129 4.63 6.97 8.09
N ALA A 130 3.60 6.23 7.66
CA ALA A 130 2.74 5.48 8.57
C ALA A 130 3.50 4.34 9.29
N THR A 131 4.51 3.75 8.64
CA THR A 131 5.41 2.75 9.26
C THR A 131 6.29 3.39 10.33
N ILE A 132 6.80 4.59 10.09
CA ILE A 132 7.57 5.36 11.09
C ILE A 132 6.70 5.67 12.30
N ASP A 133 5.50 6.22 12.09
CA ASP A 133 4.54 6.54 13.16
C ASP A 133 4.15 5.30 13.99
N ALA A 134 3.84 4.19 13.31
CA ALA A 134 3.49 2.94 13.97
C ALA A 134 4.67 2.36 14.77
N SER A 135 5.90 2.46 14.25
CA SER A 135 7.11 2.03 14.95
C SER A 135 7.41 2.89 16.18
N ASP A 136 7.16 4.20 16.07
CA ASP A 136 7.38 5.14 17.16
C ASP A 136 6.42 4.89 18.34
N LYS A 137 5.16 4.54 18.06
CA LYS A 137 4.15 4.23 19.08
C LYS A 137 4.40 2.92 19.83
N ILE A 138 5.23 2.01 19.30
CA ILE A 138 5.57 0.76 19.98
C ILE A 138 6.57 1.03 21.11
N ARG A 139 6.09 0.94 22.36
CA ARG A 139 6.93 0.97 23.57
C ARG A 139 7.91 -0.21 23.57
N SER A 140 9.14 0.04 23.13
CA SER A 140 10.17 -0.99 22.95
C SER A 140 11.58 -0.41 23.02
N VAL A 141 12.57 -1.29 23.26
CA VAL A 141 14.00 -0.98 23.17
C VAL A 141 14.56 -1.14 21.75
N THR A 142 13.71 -1.55 20.81
CA THR A 142 14.10 -1.87 19.44
C THR A 142 14.54 -0.62 18.69
N LYS A 143 15.74 -0.68 18.10
CA LYS A 143 16.20 0.30 17.13
C LYS A 143 15.64 -0.03 15.75
N TRP A 144 14.90 0.89 15.15
CA TRP A 144 14.26 0.73 13.86
C TRP A 144 15.12 1.32 12.75
N ASN A 145 15.39 0.54 11.72
CA ASN A 145 16.08 0.99 10.52
C ASN A 145 15.09 0.89 9.35
N ILE A 146 14.55 2.03 8.92
CA ILE A 146 13.52 2.11 7.88
C ILE A 146 14.15 2.66 6.61
N ILE A 147 14.11 1.89 5.52
CA ILE A 147 14.69 2.26 4.23
C ILE A 147 13.57 2.43 3.21
N GLY A 148 13.52 3.60 2.56
CA GLY A 148 12.63 3.87 1.43
C GLY A 148 13.39 3.90 0.11
N LEU A 149 12.91 3.13 -0.86
CA LEU A 149 13.45 3.09 -2.21
C LEU A 149 12.43 3.62 -3.21
N ASP A 150 12.89 4.32 -4.24
CA ASP A 150 12.03 4.70 -5.37
C ASP A 150 12.89 4.97 -6.62
N SER A 151 12.29 4.76 -7.79
CA SER A 151 12.93 5.02 -9.08
C SER A 151 12.84 6.48 -9.53
N SER A 152 12.19 7.34 -8.75
CA SER A 152 12.08 8.76 -9.03
C SER A 152 12.74 9.60 -7.94
N ILE A 153 13.89 10.19 -8.26
CA ILE A 153 14.58 11.13 -7.36
C ILE A 153 13.67 12.29 -6.93
N ARG A 154 12.84 12.80 -7.85
CA ARG A 154 11.89 13.87 -7.55
C ARG A 154 10.85 13.44 -6.51
N ARG A 155 10.33 12.21 -6.61
CA ARG A 155 9.34 11.70 -5.64
C ARG A 155 9.99 11.37 -4.29
N ILE A 156 11.26 10.96 -4.26
CA ILE A 156 12.04 10.81 -3.02
C ILE A 156 12.18 12.15 -2.29
N GLU A 157 12.48 13.24 -3.00
CA GLU A 157 12.58 14.56 -2.37
C GLU A 157 11.24 15.04 -1.76
N LEU A 158 10.10 14.64 -2.35
CA LEU A 158 8.79 14.85 -1.73
C LEU A 158 8.65 14.03 -0.44
N CYS A 159 9.07 12.76 -0.42
CA CYS A 159 9.06 11.93 0.79
C CYS A 159 9.90 12.56 1.91
N LYS A 160 11.13 13.00 1.58
CA LYS A 160 12.01 13.69 2.54
C LYS A 160 11.38 14.98 3.06
N SER A 161 10.69 15.72 2.21
CA SER A 161 9.99 16.95 2.61
C SER A 161 8.81 16.68 3.54
N MET A 162 8.10 15.57 3.34
CA MET A 162 7.05 15.12 4.26
C MET A 162 7.64 14.59 5.58
N LEU A 163 8.73 13.80 5.52
CA LEU A 163 9.44 13.29 6.70
C LEU A 163 9.92 14.41 7.63
N LYS A 164 10.34 15.56 7.09
CA LYS A 164 10.75 16.73 7.90
C LYS A 164 9.63 17.24 8.82
N LYS A 165 8.37 16.95 8.52
CA LYS A 165 7.21 17.33 9.34
C LYS A 165 6.90 16.31 10.42
N GLU A 166 7.39 15.07 10.29
CA GLU A 166 7.15 14.00 11.23
C GLU A 166 7.85 14.24 12.57
N LEU A 167 7.15 13.92 13.64
CA LEU A 167 7.67 13.91 15.00
C LEU A 167 7.82 12.45 15.43
N PHE A 168 9.06 12.00 15.58
CA PHE A 168 9.40 10.64 16.03
C PHE A 168 10.76 10.66 16.72
N ASP A 169 11.03 9.64 17.54
CA ASP A 169 12.32 9.48 18.23
C ASP A 169 13.44 9.12 17.24
N ARG A 170 14.29 10.10 16.92
CA ARG A 170 15.42 9.95 15.98
C ARG A 170 16.59 9.14 16.54
N ASP A 171 16.67 8.95 17.86
CA ASP A 171 17.69 8.09 18.46
C ASP A 171 17.31 6.61 18.30
N ARG A 172 15.99 6.34 18.25
CA ARG A 172 15.44 4.99 18.10
C ARG A 172 15.10 4.62 16.66
N ILE A 173 14.77 5.57 15.79
CA ILE A 173 14.36 5.31 14.41
C ILE A 173 15.30 6.03 13.44
N ASP A 174 16.08 5.23 12.70
CA ASP A 174 16.87 5.71 11.57
C ASP A 174 16.07 5.54 10.27
N VAL A 175 16.02 6.59 9.45
CA VAL A 175 15.25 6.63 8.20
C VAL A 175 16.14 7.05 7.06
N ASN A 176 16.28 6.17 6.08
CA ASN A 176 17.11 6.40 4.92
C ASN A 176 16.32 6.29 3.62
N PHE A 177 16.70 7.09 2.62
CA PHE A 177 16.14 6.99 1.27
C PHE A 177 17.23 6.73 0.25
N LYS A 178 16.95 5.88 -0.74
CA LYS A 178 17.87 5.63 -1.84
C LYS A 178 17.12 5.60 -3.18
N PHE A 179 17.65 6.35 -4.13
CA PHE A 179 17.26 6.25 -5.53
C PHE A 179 17.80 4.95 -6.11
N ILE A 180 16.94 4.19 -6.78
CA ILE A 180 17.32 2.96 -7.48
C ILE A 180 16.68 2.95 -8.86
N ASN A 181 17.50 2.76 -9.90
CA ASN A 181 17.07 2.72 -11.30
C ASN A 181 17.02 1.31 -11.90
N SER A 182 17.19 0.27 -11.07
CA SER A 182 17.23 -1.14 -11.45
C SER A 182 16.38 -1.97 -10.49
N GLN A 183 15.71 -3.01 -11.00
CA GLN A 183 15.00 -3.99 -10.19
C GLN A 183 15.96 -4.91 -9.44
N GLU A 184 17.19 -5.06 -9.94
CA GLU A 184 18.26 -5.79 -9.27
C GLU A 184 19.13 -4.82 -8.48
N PHE A 185 18.90 -4.77 -7.16
CA PHE A 185 19.69 -3.97 -6.24
C PHE A 185 20.07 -4.80 -5.00
N SER A 186 21.36 -4.91 -4.74
CA SER A 186 21.89 -5.83 -3.72
C SER A 186 22.59 -5.11 -2.57
N GLU A 187 22.73 -3.78 -2.62
CA GLU A 187 23.59 -3.05 -1.68
C GLU A 187 23.02 -1.69 -1.24
N PHE A 188 23.28 -1.34 0.01
CA PHE A 188 22.97 -0.04 0.62
C PHE A 188 24.19 0.43 1.42
N ASN A 189 24.75 1.61 1.09
CA ASN A 189 25.97 2.17 1.68
C ASN A 189 27.18 1.21 1.71
N GLY A 190 27.36 0.40 0.66
CA GLY A 190 28.46 -0.57 0.55
C GLY A 190 28.23 -1.87 1.33
N GLU A 191 27.07 -2.03 1.97
CA GLU A 191 26.68 -3.27 2.64
C GLU A 191 25.64 -4.03 1.83
N SER A 192 25.70 -5.37 1.89
CA SER A 192 24.69 -6.21 1.26
C SER A 192 23.30 -6.00 1.88
N MET A 193 22.28 -6.05 1.03
CA MET A 193 20.86 -6.02 1.40
C MET A 193 20.21 -7.41 1.39
N PHE A 194 20.91 -8.45 0.93
CA PHE A 194 20.37 -9.81 0.90
C PHE A 194 20.05 -10.29 2.32
N GLU A 195 18.85 -10.85 2.48
CA GLU A 195 18.34 -11.35 3.76
C GLU A 195 18.57 -10.36 4.91
N LYS A 196 18.35 -9.06 4.68
CA LYS A 196 18.55 -8.00 5.67
C LYS A 196 17.27 -7.53 6.34
N PHE A 197 16.12 -7.68 5.68
CA PHE A 197 14.89 -7.04 6.13
C PHE A 197 13.96 -7.99 6.88
N ASP A 198 13.50 -7.55 8.04
CA ASP A 198 12.50 -8.24 8.83
C ASP A 198 11.11 -8.04 8.21
N ARG A 199 10.87 -6.87 7.61
CA ARG A 199 9.62 -6.52 6.92
C ARG A 199 9.90 -5.81 5.62
N ILE A 200 9.15 -6.14 4.58
CA ILE A 200 9.19 -5.46 3.29
C ILE A 200 7.76 -5.06 2.91
N ILE A 201 7.58 -3.79 2.56
CA ILE A 201 6.43 -3.30 1.80
C ILE A 201 6.82 -3.32 0.33
N LEU A 202 6.01 -4.00 -0.47
CA LEU A 202 6.12 -4.01 -1.91
C LEU A 202 4.79 -3.53 -2.52
N ASP A 203 4.59 -2.21 -2.45
CA ASP A 203 3.45 -1.51 -3.07
C ASP A 203 3.83 -1.08 -4.49
N VAL A 204 3.62 -1.99 -5.44
CA VAL A 204 4.18 -1.86 -6.79
C VAL A 204 3.35 -0.95 -7.70
N GLU A 205 4.02 -0.38 -8.70
CA GLU A 205 3.33 0.25 -9.83
C GLU A 205 2.33 -0.73 -10.45
N CYS A 206 1.12 -0.24 -10.72
CA CYS A 206 -0.04 -1.03 -11.10
C CYS A 206 -0.84 -0.29 -12.19
N THR A 207 -1.82 -0.95 -12.82
CA THR A 207 -2.69 -0.32 -13.83
C THR A 207 -3.76 0.66 -13.27
N LEU A 208 -3.88 0.74 -11.94
CA LEU A 208 -4.58 1.75 -11.13
C LEU A 208 -6.12 1.67 -11.05
N GLU A 209 -6.78 0.73 -11.71
CA GLU A 209 -8.26 0.65 -11.81
C GLU A 209 -8.95 0.53 -10.45
N GLY A 210 -8.27 -0.02 -9.45
CA GLY A 210 -8.82 -0.18 -8.10
C GLY A 210 -8.88 1.13 -7.32
N SER A 211 -7.95 2.07 -7.53
CA SER A 211 -7.98 3.36 -6.83
C SER A 211 -8.69 4.41 -7.69
N LEU A 212 -10.01 4.53 -7.52
CA LEU A 212 -10.82 5.51 -8.24
C LEU A 212 -10.33 6.95 -8.04
N ARG A 213 -9.80 7.29 -6.85
CA ARG A 213 -9.17 8.60 -6.61
C ARG A 213 -7.90 8.78 -7.44
N SER A 214 -7.10 7.73 -7.62
CA SER A 214 -5.95 7.75 -8.51
C SER A 214 -6.36 7.86 -9.97
N VAL A 215 -7.43 7.19 -10.39
CA VAL A 215 -8.00 7.32 -11.73
C VAL A 215 -8.45 8.76 -12.00
N ILE A 216 -9.23 9.35 -11.08
CA ILE A 216 -9.66 10.76 -11.16
C ILE A 216 -8.45 11.70 -11.21
N ARG A 217 -7.45 11.47 -10.35
CA ARG A 217 -6.20 12.24 -10.36
C ARG A 217 -5.51 12.13 -11.73
N THR A 218 -5.41 10.92 -12.28
CA THR A 218 -4.81 10.68 -13.58
C THR A 218 -5.57 11.41 -14.68
N LEU A 219 -6.89 11.31 -14.71
CA LEU A 219 -7.75 12.04 -15.65
C LEU A 219 -7.52 13.56 -15.60
N ARG A 220 -7.42 14.12 -14.38
CA ARG A 220 -7.21 15.56 -14.18
C ARG A 220 -5.85 16.06 -14.68
N PHE A 221 -4.79 15.29 -14.48
CA PHE A 221 -3.42 15.73 -14.78
C PHE A 221 -2.91 15.27 -16.14
N TRP A 222 -3.36 14.11 -16.62
CA TRP A 222 -2.84 13.45 -17.82
C TRP A 222 -3.92 13.20 -18.89
N GLY A 223 -5.20 13.41 -18.56
CA GLY A 223 -6.31 13.25 -19.48
C GLY A 223 -6.71 11.80 -19.74
N ILE A 224 -7.86 11.63 -20.41
CA ILE A 224 -8.43 10.30 -20.74
C ILE A 224 -7.51 9.47 -21.64
N LYS A 225 -6.80 10.10 -22.57
CA LYS A 225 -5.87 9.43 -23.49
C LYS A 225 -4.77 8.66 -22.75
N TRP A 226 -4.35 9.13 -21.59
CA TRP A 226 -3.38 8.40 -20.78
C TRP A 226 -3.96 7.06 -20.33
N LEU A 227 -5.20 7.03 -19.82
CA LEU A 227 -5.85 5.77 -19.45
C LEU A 227 -6.03 4.88 -20.69
N GLU A 228 -6.50 5.43 -21.81
CA GLU A 228 -6.70 4.64 -23.04
C GLU A 228 -5.40 3.99 -23.54
N ASN A 229 -4.26 4.66 -23.36
CA ASN A 229 -2.95 4.16 -23.78
C ASN A 229 -2.35 3.15 -22.80
N ASN A 230 -2.82 3.09 -21.55
CA ASN A 230 -2.26 2.22 -20.51
C ASN A 230 -3.23 1.11 -20.07
N TRP A 231 -4.54 1.25 -20.24
CA TRP A 231 -5.54 0.22 -20.01
C TRP A 231 -5.68 -0.66 -21.25
N ASN A 232 -4.64 -1.46 -21.47
CA ASN A 232 -4.59 -2.48 -22.51
C ASN A 232 -3.62 -3.59 -22.13
N ARG A 233 -3.72 -4.71 -22.83
CA ARG A 233 -2.97 -5.94 -22.54
C ARG A 233 -1.46 -5.78 -22.71
N GLU A 234 -1.01 -4.94 -23.65
CA GLU A 234 0.42 -4.72 -23.88
C GLU A 234 1.07 -4.02 -22.69
N TYR A 235 0.46 -2.92 -22.23
CA TYR A 235 0.95 -2.19 -21.06
C TYR A 235 0.85 -3.04 -19.79
N ALA A 236 -0.28 -3.71 -19.56
CA ALA A 236 -0.45 -4.62 -18.42
C ALA A 236 0.63 -5.71 -18.38
N SER A 237 0.97 -6.31 -19.53
CA SER A 237 2.03 -7.32 -19.62
C SER A 237 3.41 -6.79 -19.21
N LYS A 238 3.74 -5.55 -19.60
CA LYS A 238 4.99 -4.88 -19.21
C LYS A 238 5.03 -4.63 -17.69
N ILE A 239 3.91 -4.16 -17.13
CA ILE A 239 3.78 -3.94 -15.68
C ILE A 239 3.92 -5.26 -14.91
N ILE A 240 3.24 -6.32 -15.34
CA ILE A 240 3.33 -7.67 -14.73
C ILE A 240 4.77 -8.19 -14.73
N ALA A 241 5.52 -7.98 -15.82
CA ALA A 241 6.94 -8.36 -15.88
C ALA A 241 7.78 -7.62 -14.81
N ASN A 242 7.61 -6.30 -14.70
CA ASN A 242 8.31 -5.51 -13.68
C ASN A 242 7.92 -5.92 -12.25
N GLN A 243 6.63 -6.16 -11.99
CA GLN A 243 6.13 -6.60 -10.69
C GLN A 243 6.72 -7.97 -10.30
N ARG A 244 6.89 -8.88 -11.27
CA ARG A 244 7.53 -10.19 -11.07
C ARG A 244 8.99 -10.04 -10.64
N GLU A 245 9.74 -9.18 -11.30
CA GLU A 245 11.14 -8.90 -10.95
C GLU A 245 11.27 -8.28 -9.56
N LEU A 246 10.42 -7.29 -9.25
CA LEU A 246 10.41 -6.65 -7.93
C LEU A 246 10.05 -7.62 -6.81
N LEU A 247 9.05 -8.49 -7.00
CA LEU A 247 8.71 -9.52 -6.00
C LEU A 247 9.84 -10.55 -5.82
N THR A 248 10.44 -10.98 -6.92
CA THR A 248 11.61 -11.86 -6.90
C THR A 248 12.75 -11.22 -6.11
N GLN A 249 12.96 -9.91 -6.27
CA GLN A 249 13.96 -9.19 -5.49
C GLN A 249 13.58 -9.10 -4.01
N ALA A 250 12.35 -8.75 -3.67
CA ALA A 250 11.87 -8.71 -2.28
C ALA A 250 12.14 -10.04 -1.53
N ILE A 251 11.92 -11.18 -2.20
CA ILE A 251 12.18 -12.52 -1.67
C ILE A 251 13.67 -12.75 -1.34
N LYS A 252 14.58 -12.20 -2.15
CA LYS A 252 16.03 -12.29 -1.88
C LYS A 252 16.46 -11.38 -0.72
N LEU A 253 15.77 -10.25 -0.52
CA LEU A 253 16.12 -9.25 0.48
C LEU A 253 15.52 -9.53 1.86
N VAL A 254 14.40 -10.25 1.94
CA VAL A 254 13.76 -10.59 3.22
C VAL A 254 14.56 -11.67 3.97
N LYS A 255 14.72 -11.49 5.27
CA LYS A 255 15.31 -12.47 6.19
C LYS A 255 14.46 -13.74 6.28
N PRO A 256 15.05 -14.91 6.56
CA PRO A 256 14.31 -16.03 7.13
C PRO A 256 13.52 -15.56 8.38
N GLY A 257 12.24 -15.90 8.46
CA GLY A 257 11.32 -15.39 9.48
C GLY A 257 10.70 -14.02 9.18
N GLY A 258 11.08 -13.36 8.08
CA GLY A 258 10.58 -12.05 7.69
C GLY A 258 9.27 -12.10 6.89
N PHE A 259 8.62 -10.94 6.78
CA PHE A 259 7.39 -10.77 5.99
C PHE A 259 7.60 -9.86 4.79
N ILE A 260 6.92 -10.17 3.69
CA ILE A 260 6.72 -9.28 2.55
C ILE A 260 5.22 -9.01 2.44
N VAL A 261 4.83 -7.75 2.48
CA VAL A 261 3.47 -7.32 2.18
C VAL A 261 3.46 -6.85 0.74
N TYR A 262 2.84 -7.63 -0.13
CA TYR A 262 2.62 -7.26 -1.53
C TYR A 262 1.29 -6.54 -1.65
N SER A 263 1.27 -5.38 -2.29
CA SER A 263 0.02 -4.68 -2.57
C SER A 263 -0.01 -4.05 -3.96
N THR A 264 -1.21 -4.00 -4.53
CA THR A 264 -1.49 -3.23 -5.75
C THR A 264 -2.84 -2.56 -5.64
N CYS A 265 -2.96 -1.47 -6.38
CA CYS A 265 -4.20 -0.74 -6.65
C CYS A 265 -4.92 -1.26 -7.92
N SER A 266 -4.64 -2.48 -8.38
CA SER A 266 -5.20 -3.04 -9.61
C SER A 266 -6.31 -4.06 -9.32
N LEU A 267 -7.33 -4.07 -10.17
CA LEU A 267 -8.40 -5.07 -10.14
C LEU A 267 -8.03 -6.34 -10.92
N ASP A 268 -6.93 -6.31 -11.68
CA ASP A 268 -6.48 -7.40 -12.51
C ASP A 268 -5.87 -8.55 -11.69
N LYS A 269 -6.39 -9.76 -11.88
CA LYS A 269 -5.89 -10.98 -11.20
C LYS A 269 -4.49 -11.36 -11.70
N GLU A 270 -4.14 -11.00 -12.93
CA GLU A 270 -2.81 -11.24 -13.51
C GLU A 270 -1.71 -10.44 -12.81
N GLN A 271 -2.05 -9.26 -12.26
CA GLN A 271 -1.13 -8.45 -11.44
C GLN A 271 -1.13 -8.84 -9.96
N ASN A 272 -2.02 -9.73 -9.53
CA ASN A 272 -2.27 -10.01 -8.12
C ASN A 272 -2.11 -11.50 -7.84
N GLU A 273 -3.22 -12.24 -7.71
CA GLU A 273 -3.23 -13.64 -7.30
C GLU A 273 -2.39 -14.53 -8.22
N HIS A 274 -2.48 -14.33 -9.53
CA HIS A 274 -1.74 -15.14 -10.50
C HIS A 274 -0.23 -14.88 -10.44
N LEU A 275 0.17 -13.60 -10.44
CA LEU A 275 1.59 -13.22 -10.31
C LEU A 275 2.21 -13.79 -9.04
N LEU A 276 1.54 -13.67 -7.91
CA LEU A 276 2.05 -14.19 -6.64
C LEU A 276 2.22 -15.70 -6.69
N CYS A 277 1.22 -16.44 -7.18
CA CYS A 277 1.33 -17.89 -7.34
C CYS A 277 2.47 -18.29 -8.29
N ASP A 278 2.64 -17.59 -9.41
CA ASP A 278 3.69 -17.90 -10.39
C ASP A 278 5.10 -17.66 -9.85
N VAL A 279 5.28 -16.61 -9.04
CA VAL A 279 6.59 -16.33 -8.42
C VAL A 279 6.85 -17.30 -7.27
N ILE A 280 5.92 -17.50 -6.35
CA ILE A 280 6.14 -18.31 -5.13
C ILE A 280 6.45 -19.77 -5.48
N ARG A 281 5.87 -20.33 -6.56
CA ARG A 281 6.21 -21.70 -7.00
C ARG A 281 7.70 -21.90 -7.31
N GLN A 282 8.43 -20.83 -7.58
CA GLN A 282 9.87 -20.84 -7.84
C GLN A 282 10.71 -20.84 -6.54
N PHE A 283 10.08 -20.58 -5.38
CA PHE A 283 10.74 -20.43 -4.08
C PHE A 283 10.14 -21.36 -3.02
N LYS A 284 10.86 -22.42 -2.65
CA LYS A 284 10.39 -23.42 -1.66
C LYS A 284 10.24 -22.88 -0.24
N ASN A 285 10.91 -21.77 0.07
CA ASN A 285 10.95 -21.16 1.40
C ASN A 285 10.01 -19.95 1.53
N ILE A 286 9.15 -19.66 0.54
CA ILE A 286 8.15 -18.60 0.63
C ILE A 286 6.76 -19.22 0.70
N LYS A 287 5.95 -18.71 1.63
CA LYS A 287 4.55 -19.12 1.81
C LYS A 287 3.64 -17.92 1.97
N PHE A 288 2.40 -18.05 1.52
CA PHE A 288 1.30 -17.19 1.92
C PHE A 288 1.05 -17.32 3.41
N HIS A 289 0.92 -16.19 4.12
CA HIS A 289 0.70 -16.16 5.56
C HIS A 289 -0.62 -15.45 5.87
N PRO A 290 -1.43 -15.94 6.82
CA PRO A 290 -2.68 -15.29 7.22
C PRO A 290 -2.49 -13.82 7.62
N LEU A 291 -3.31 -12.94 7.04
CA LEU A 291 -3.32 -11.50 7.32
C LEU A 291 -3.86 -11.19 8.72
N PRO A 292 -3.39 -10.13 9.39
CA PRO A 292 -4.04 -9.66 10.62
C PRO A 292 -5.33 -8.95 10.23
N ILE A 293 -6.45 -9.65 10.10
CA ILE A 293 -7.75 -9.03 9.73
C ILE A 293 -8.59 -8.74 10.96
N HIS A 294 -8.53 -9.62 11.95
CA HIS A 294 -9.24 -9.52 13.21
C HIS A 294 -8.35 -8.93 14.29
N SER A 295 -8.97 -8.38 15.33
CA SER A 295 -8.24 -8.00 16.55
C SER A 295 -7.57 -9.21 17.20
N CYS A 296 -6.25 -9.12 17.45
CA CYS A 296 -5.48 -10.08 18.25
C CYS A 296 -4.34 -9.38 18.99
N SER A 297 -4.24 -9.57 20.30
CA SER A 297 -3.11 -9.10 21.12
C SER A 297 -1.76 -9.67 20.68
N CYS A 298 -1.76 -10.82 20.02
CA CYS A 298 -0.61 -11.49 19.43
C CYS A 298 -0.13 -10.88 18.10
N CYS A 299 -0.94 -10.05 17.46
CA CYS A 299 -0.66 -9.44 16.16
C CYS A 299 -0.48 -7.92 16.25
N SER A 300 -1.12 -7.29 17.23
CA SER A 300 -1.27 -5.84 17.33
C SER A 300 -1.20 -5.33 18.78
N TYR A 301 -0.83 -4.06 18.97
CA TYR A 301 -0.73 -3.43 20.29
C TYR A 301 -2.00 -2.69 20.73
N ASN A 302 -2.92 -2.35 19.83
CA ASN A 302 -4.20 -1.69 20.15
C ASN A 302 -5.41 -2.62 20.03
N SER A 303 -5.21 -3.93 20.19
CA SER A 303 -6.27 -4.93 19.95
C SER A 303 -7.50 -4.76 20.86
N GLU A 304 -7.33 -4.25 22.08
CA GLU A 304 -8.43 -4.09 23.03
C GLU A 304 -9.37 -2.94 22.66
N GLU A 305 -8.81 -1.84 22.16
CA GLU A 305 -9.55 -0.63 21.76
C GLU A 305 -10.20 -0.76 20.38
N ARG A 306 -9.65 -1.63 19.52
CA ARG A 306 -9.98 -1.70 18.09
C ARG A 306 -10.36 -3.12 17.68
N GLN A 307 -11.64 -3.44 17.87
CA GLN A 307 -12.19 -4.79 17.72
C GLN A 307 -12.73 -5.08 16.32
N GLU A 308 -12.94 -4.06 15.49
CA GLU A 308 -13.48 -4.23 14.14
C GLU A 308 -12.49 -4.98 13.22
N SER A 309 -13.05 -5.76 12.30
CA SER A 309 -12.28 -6.48 11.27
C SER A 309 -12.15 -5.63 10.01
N TRP A 310 -11.11 -5.89 9.21
CA TRP A 310 -10.96 -5.17 7.94
C TRP A 310 -12.20 -5.34 7.04
N PRO A 311 -12.72 -4.27 6.44
CA PRO A 311 -13.82 -4.34 5.47
C PRO A 311 -13.28 -4.77 4.09
N ALA A 312 -12.72 -5.97 4.02
CA ALA A 312 -12.09 -6.52 2.84
C ALA A 312 -12.61 -7.92 2.53
N GLU A 313 -12.62 -8.27 1.24
CA GLU A 313 -13.07 -9.56 0.74
C GLU A 313 -11.89 -10.53 0.61
N SER A 314 -12.12 -11.80 0.92
CA SER A 314 -11.08 -12.83 0.84
C SER A 314 -10.77 -13.23 -0.60
N CYS A 315 -9.47 -13.27 -0.94
CA CYS A 315 -8.96 -13.79 -2.21
C CYS A 315 -8.42 -15.22 -2.08
N GLU A 316 -8.57 -15.86 -0.92
CA GLU A 316 -7.98 -17.18 -0.62
C GLU A 316 -8.43 -18.23 -1.64
N HIS A 317 -9.70 -18.21 -2.05
CA HIS A 317 -10.23 -19.15 -3.02
C HIS A 317 -9.56 -19.02 -4.40
N ILE A 318 -9.24 -17.80 -4.85
CA ILE A 318 -8.56 -17.54 -6.12
C ILE A 318 -7.13 -18.06 -6.06
N LEU A 319 -6.43 -17.81 -4.94
CA LEU A 319 -5.09 -18.36 -4.72
C LEU A 319 -5.11 -19.89 -4.75
N LYS A 320 -6.07 -20.53 -4.09
CA LYS A 320 -6.19 -22.00 -4.02
C LYS A 320 -6.55 -22.67 -5.35
N LEU A 321 -7.11 -21.93 -6.32
CA LEU A 321 -7.27 -22.44 -7.70
C LEU A 321 -5.93 -22.57 -8.44
N LYS A 322 -4.89 -21.85 -8.00
CA LYS A 322 -3.59 -21.79 -8.67
C LYS A 322 -2.48 -22.44 -7.83
N CYS A 323 -2.51 -22.31 -6.52
CA CYS A 323 -1.49 -22.80 -5.60
C CYS A 323 -2.01 -23.96 -4.75
N SER A 324 -1.22 -25.02 -4.61
CA SER A 324 -1.47 -26.12 -3.66
C SER A 324 -1.34 -25.63 -2.21
N ASP A 325 -1.96 -26.36 -1.27
CA ASP A 325 -1.97 -26.02 0.15
C ASP A 325 -0.56 -25.95 0.77
N GLU A 326 0.45 -26.56 0.16
CA GLU A 326 1.85 -26.52 0.64
C GLU A 326 2.44 -25.11 0.63
N TYR A 327 1.94 -24.21 -0.23
CA TYR A 327 2.36 -22.81 -0.33
C TYR A 327 1.69 -21.91 0.72
N PHE A 328 0.82 -22.45 1.58
CA PHE A 328 0.15 -21.72 2.64
C PHE A 328 0.77 -22.08 3.99
N TYR A 329 1.06 -21.07 4.80
CA TYR A 329 1.68 -21.24 6.11
C TYR A 329 0.62 -21.59 7.16
N SER A 330 0.79 -22.74 7.80
CA SER A 330 -0.05 -23.13 8.94
C SER A 330 0.43 -22.48 10.23
N VAL A 331 -0.38 -21.58 10.79
CA VAL A 331 -0.05 -20.89 12.04
C VAL A 331 -0.31 -21.81 13.24
N ASN A 332 0.75 -22.35 13.84
CA ASN A 332 0.69 -23.21 15.02
C ASN A 332 0.54 -22.41 16.34
N MET A 333 -0.35 -21.42 16.38
CA MET A 333 -0.67 -20.64 17.59
C MET A 333 -2.15 -20.75 17.92
N ASN A 334 -2.48 -21.53 18.94
CA ASN A 334 -3.87 -21.79 19.33
C ASN A 334 -4.66 -20.53 19.70
N HIS A 335 -3.99 -19.50 20.20
CA HIS A 335 -4.60 -18.25 20.70
C HIS A 335 -4.63 -17.11 19.67
N CYS A 336 -4.18 -17.34 18.42
CA CYS A 336 -4.20 -16.30 17.39
C CYS A 336 -5.56 -16.25 16.68
N ASN A 337 -6.32 -15.18 16.87
CA ASN A 337 -7.60 -14.96 16.16
C ASN A 337 -7.44 -14.90 14.64
N ASN A 338 -6.23 -14.62 14.15
CA ASN A 338 -5.92 -14.54 12.73
C ASN A 338 -5.31 -15.82 12.14
N LYS A 339 -5.29 -16.94 12.87
CA LYS A 339 -4.67 -18.18 12.39
C LYS A 339 -5.31 -18.73 11.11
N ASN A 340 -6.62 -18.48 10.93
CA ASN A 340 -7.41 -18.90 9.77
C ASN A 340 -7.82 -17.73 8.88
N SER A 341 -7.26 -16.53 9.11
CA SER A 341 -7.53 -15.40 8.22
C SER A 341 -7.00 -15.69 6.83
N PRO A 342 -7.64 -15.16 5.78
CA PRO A 342 -7.10 -15.27 4.44
C PRO A 342 -5.71 -14.64 4.35
N SER A 343 -4.89 -15.18 3.45
CA SER A 343 -3.53 -14.72 3.21
C SER A 343 -3.47 -13.56 2.20
N ALA A 344 -4.55 -13.37 1.45
CA ALA A 344 -4.77 -12.24 0.57
C ALA A 344 -6.21 -11.74 0.62
N VAL A 345 -6.39 -10.43 0.50
CA VAL A 345 -7.70 -9.76 0.48
C VAL A 345 -7.76 -8.65 -0.57
N ARG A 346 -8.98 -8.25 -0.91
CA ARG A 346 -9.29 -7.04 -1.68
C ARG A 346 -10.18 -6.11 -0.88
N PHE A 347 -9.74 -4.87 -0.75
CA PHE A 347 -10.64 -3.75 -0.52
C PHE A 347 -11.32 -3.46 -1.85
N VAL A 348 -12.65 -3.52 -1.88
CA VAL A 348 -13.42 -3.29 -3.11
C VAL A 348 -13.74 -1.79 -3.25
N PRO A 349 -13.44 -1.17 -4.39
CA PRO A 349 -13.69 0.27 -4.57
C PRO A 349 -15.18 0.59 -4.71
N LEU A 350 -15.95 -0.34 -5.28
CA LEU A 350 -17.37 -0.16 -5.58
C LEU A 350 -18.19 -0.47 -4.32
N ASN A 351 -19.03 0.46 -3.88
CA ASN A 351 -19.79 0.40 -2.61
C ASN A 351 -18.94 0.35 -1.32
N GLY A 352 -17.61 0.23 -1.44
CA GLY A 352 -16.69 0.27 -0.31
C GLY A 352 -16.50 1.68 0.22
N LYS A 353 -16.07 1.81 1.47
CA LYS A 353 -15.72 3.11 2.06
C LYS A 353 -14.31 3.57 1.70
N THR A 354 -13.44 2.63 1.32
CA THR A 354 -12.04 2.86 0.93
C THR A 354 -11.88 2.88 -0.58
N ASP A 355 -10.70 3.28 -1.04
CA ASP A 355 -10.24 2.91 -2.38
C ASP A 355 -10.02 1.39 -2.50
N GLY A 356 -9.94 0.92 -3.73
CA GLY A 356 -9.64 -0.47 -4.04
C GLY A 356 -8.15 -0.78 -3.90
N LEU A 357 -7.85 -1.87 -3.18
CA LEU A 357 -6.49 -2.32 -2.95
C LEU A 357 -6.46 -3.83 -2.72
N PHE A 358 -5.56 -4.52 -3.42
CA PHE A 358 -5.18 -5.89 -3.13
C PHE A 358 -4.03 -5.92 -2.13
N ILE A 359 -4.10 -6.80 -1.14
CA ILE A 359 -3.03 -7.03 -0.17
C ILE A 359 -2.83 -8.53 -0.01
N ALA A 360 -1.58 -8.98 -0.08
CA ALA A 360 -1.18 -10.32 0.30
C ALA A 360 0.02 -10.28 1.24
N LEU A 361 0.05 -11.19 2.21
CA LEU A 361 1.16 -11.35 3.13
C LEU A 361 1.93 -12.63 2.80
N LEU A 362 3.22 -12.48 2.54
CA LEU A 362 4.14 -13.58 2.33
C LEU A 362 5.11 -13.68 3.52
N PHE A 363 5.50 -14.90 3.83
CA PHE A 363 6.42 -15.24 4.90
C PHE A 363 7.56 -16.09 4.35
N LYS A 364 8.80 -15.71 4.70
CA LYS A 364 9.97 -16.54 4.43
C LYS A 364 10.21 -17.47 5.61
N ILE A 365 10.21 -18.77 5.35
CA ILE A 365 10.43 -19.80 6.37
C ILE A 365 11.86 -19.70 6.90
N ILE A 366 12.03 -19.97 8.19
CA ILE A 366 13.31 -19.99 8.92
C ILE A 366 14.16 -21.19 8.48
#